data_AF-W5YVV6-F1
#
_entry.id   AF-W5YVV6-F1
#
_cell.length_a   1.000
_cell.length_b   1.000
_cell.length_c   1.000
_cell.angle_alpha   90.00
_cell.angle_beta   90.00
_cell.angle_gamma   90.00
#
_symmetry.space_group_name_H-M   'P 1'
#
loop_
_entity.id
_entity.type
_entity.pdbx_description
1 polymer ?
#
loop_
_entity_poly.entity_id
_entity_poly.type
_entity_poly.pdbx_seq_one_letter_code
_entity_poly.pdbx_strand_id
1 'polypeptide(L)'
;MIDLGLLKDTTVEQAIEEQAFKPFFMHRTGHWLGLDVHDVGDYKVGDAWRELEPGMALTVEPGLYVAPDNTSVDAKWRGIGIRIEDDVVVTKEGCRVLTEAVPKTIPEIEALMAD
;
A
#
# COMPACT_ATOMS: atom_id res chain seq x y z
N MET A 1 -0.04 13.11 -2.02
CA MET A 1 -1.46 13.55 -2.08
C MET A 1 -1.59 15.06 -2.06
N ILE A 2 -0.90 15.76 -1.13
CA ILE A 2 -0.90 17.23 -1.02
C ILE A 2 -0.36 17.90 -2.28
N ASP A 3 0.83 17.49 -2.75
CA ASP A 3 1.45 18.07 -3.97
C ASP A 3 0.60 17.90 -5.23
N LEU A 4 -0.23 16.85 -5.29
CA LEU A 4 -1.16 16.59 -6.40
C LEU A 4 -2.50 17.34 -6.26
N GLY A 5 -2.69 18.06 -5.14
CA GLY A 5 -3.93 18.77 -4.81
C GLY A 5 -5.11 17.86 -4.43
N LEU A 6 -4.86 16.58 -4.10
CA LEU A 6 -5.89 15.65 -3.64
C LEU A 6 -6.30 15.96 -2.18
N LEU A 7 -5.33 16.40 -1.37
CA LEU A 7 -5.55 17.00 -0.07
C LEU A 7 -5.14 18.47 -0.17
N LYS A 8 -5.98 19.37 0.33
CA LYS A 8 -5.80 20.82 0.25
C LYS A 8 -5.74 21.41 1.66
N ASP A 9 -5.09 22.55 1.79
CA ASP A 9 -5.07 23.36 3.03
C ASP A 9 -4.63 22.61 4.29
N THR A 10 -3.67 21.68 4.16
CA THR A 10 -3.16 20.85 5.24
C THR A 10 -1.66 20.58 5.09
N THR A 11 -0.97 20.27 6.19
CA THR A 11 0.40 19.75 6.16
C THR A 11 0.41 18.22 6.18
N VAL A 12 1.58 17.62 5.96
CA VAL A 12 1.73 16.15 6.03
C VAL A 12 1.39 15.65 7.44
N GLU A 13 1.87 16.34 8.46
CA GLU A 13 1.68 15.98 9.87
C GLU A 13 0.20 16.03 10.24
N GLN A 14 -0.49 17.13 9.89
CA GLN A 14 -1.91 17.29 10.15
C GLN A 14 -2.74 16.25 9.40
N ALA A 15 -2.42 15.99 8.12
CA ALA A 15 -3.12 14.98 7.33
C ALA A 15 -2.97 13.56 7.91
N ILE A 16 -1.83 13.25 8.54
CA ILE A 16 -1.59 11.98 9.21
C ILE A 16 -2.38 11.91 10.53
N GLU A 17 -2.29 12.96 11.36
CA GLU A 17 -2.97 13.02 12.67
C GLU A 17 -4.49 12.93 12.53
N GLU A 18 -5.06 13.69 11.61
CA GLU A 18 -6.51 13.70 11.32
C GLU A 18 -6.95 12.52 10.43
N GLN A 19 -5.99 11.70 9.97
CA GLN A 19 -6.22 10.59 9.04
C GLN A 19 -6.94 11.01 7.76
N ALA A 20 -6.67 12.22 7.28
CA ALA A 20 -7.29 12.81 6.10
C ALA A 20 -7.01 12.03 4.80
N PHE A 21 -6.01 11.15 4.81
CA PHE A 21 -5.69 10.24 3.70
C PHE A 21 -6.71 9.09 3.53
N LYS A 22 -7.50 8.75 4.56
CA LYS A 22 -8.39 7.57 4.56
C LYS A 22 -9.44 7.50 3.44
N PRO A 23 -10.04 8.62 2.97
CA PRO A 23 -10.92 8.58 1.81
C PRO A 23 -10.24 8.08 0.53
N PHE A 24 -8.92 8.19 0.44
CA PHE A 24 -8.11 7.75 -0.69
C PHE A 24 -7.37 6.43 -0.44
N PHE A 25 -7.06 6.12 0.83
CA PHE A 25 -6.37 4.90 1.26
C PHE A 25 -7.01 4.35 2.54
N MET A 26 -8.03 3.50 2.37
CA MET A 26 -8.95 3.07 3.42
C MET A 26 -8.61 1.72 4.07
N HIS A 27 -7.61 1.01 3.55
CA HIS A 27 -7.19 -0.30 4.04
C HIS A 27 -5.81 -0.24 4.71
N ARG A 28 -5.33 -1.39 5.20
CA ARG A 28 -3.98 -1.53 5.77
C ARG A 28 -2.95 -1.73 4.66
N THR A 29 -1.67 -1.62 5.00
CA THR A 29 -0.56 -1.77 4.06
C THR A 29 -0.16 -3.22 3.79
N GLY A 30 -0.79 -4.21 4.44
CA GLY A 30 -0.49 -5.63 4.27
C GLY A 30 -1.07 -6.53 5.35
N HIS A 31 -0.87 -7.82 5.16
CA HIS A 31 -1.27 -8.92 6.04
C HIS A 31 -0.27 -10.09 5.97
N TRP A 32 -0.28 -10.98 6.97
CA TRP A 32 0.46 -12.25 6.90
C TRP A 32 0.04 -13.07 5.70
N LEU A 33 1.00 -13.82 5.16
CA LEU A 33 0.82 -14.66 3.98
C LEU A 33 1.39 -16.05 4.23
N GLY A 34 0.63 -17.08 3.87
CA GLY A 34 1.07 -18.47 4.01
C GLY A 34 0.09 -19.45 3.39
N LEU A 35 -0.43 -20.39 4.17
CA LEU A 35 -1.39 -21.38 3.65
C LEU A 35 -2.74 -20.74 3.31
N ASP A 36 -3.17 -19.77 4.11
CA ASP A 36 -4.28 -18.88 3.80
C ASP A 36 -3.75 -17.56 3.25
N VAL A 37 -4.52 -16.93 2.34
CA VAL A 37 -4.12 -15.63 1.75
C VAL A 37 -3.95 -14.56 2.83
N HIS A 38 -4.88 -14.50 3.78
CA HIS A 38 -4.74 -13.75 5.03
C HIS A 38 -4.40 -14.75 6.12
N ASP A 39 -3.11 -14.99 6.31
CA ASP A 39 -2.66 -16.12 7.12
C ASP A 39 -2.84 -15.89 8.62
N VAL A 40 -2.80 -16.99 9.36
CA VAL A 40 -2.88 -16.99 10.82
C VAL A 40 -1.69 -16.30 11.48
N GLY A 41 -1.85 -15.94 12.75
CA GLY A 41 -0.77 -15.38 13.58
C GLY A 41 -1.16 -14.05 14.21
N ASP A 42 -0.86 -13.89 15.50
CA ASP A 42 -1.22 -12.67 16.21
C ASP A 42 -0.40 -11.48 15.69
N TYR A 43 -1.09 -10.41 15.28
CA TYR A 43 -0.46 -9.13 14.93
C TYR A 43 -0.03 -8.33 16.17
N LYS A 44 -0.52 -8.69 17.35
CA LYS A 44 -0.17 -8.08 18.63
C LYS A 44 0.19 -9.13 19.65
N VAL A 45 1.22 -8.86 20.45
CA VAL A 45 1.61 -9.68 21.60
C VAL A 45 1.44 -8.81 22.84
N GLY A 46 0.41 -9.11 23.63
CA GLY A 46 -0.09 -8.17 24.64
C GLY A 46 -0.63 -6.89 23.99
N ASP A 47 -0.20 -5.73 24.47
CA ASP A 47 -0.65 -4.43 23.96
C ASP A 47 0.21 -3.88 22.80
N ALA A 48 1.33 -4.52 22.49
CA ALA A 48 2.29 -4.09 21.47
C ALA A 48 2.05 -4.77 20.11
N TRP A 49 2.39 -4.07 19.03
CA TRP A 49 2.52 -4.70 17.72
C TRP A 49 3.63 -5.74 17.74
N ARG A 50 3.41 -6.86 17.05
CA ARG A 50 4.38 -7.94 16.98
C ARG A 50 5.65 -7.46 16.26
N GLU A 51 6.81 -7.71 16.87
CA GLU A 51 8.10 -7.48 16.21
C GLU A 51 8.29 -8.49 15.06
N LEU A 52 8.87 -8.02 13.96
CA LEU A 52 9.15 -8.86 12.80
C LEU A 52 10.40 -9.70 13.06
N GLU A 53 10.28 -11.01 12.81
CA GLU A 53 11.38 -11.97 12.95
C GLU A 53 11.63 -12.71 11.63
N PRO A 54 12.87 -13.13 11.34
CA PRO A 54 13.19 -13.89 10.14
C PRO A 54 12.30 -15.12 9.94
N GLY A 55 11.78 -15.28 8.72
CA GLY A 55 10.86 -16.37 8.36
C GLY A 55 9.38 -15.98 8.35
N MET A 56 9.00 -14.83 8.92
CA MET A 56 7.64 -14.29 8.73
C MET A 56 7.44 -13.83 7.28
N ALA A 57 6.26 -14.12 6.73
CA ALA A 57 5.88 -13.74 5.37
C ALA A 57 4.62 -12.86 5.39
N LEU A 58 4.61 -11.79 4.60
CA LEU A 58 3.54 -10.80 4.55
C LEU A 58 3.47 -10.11 3.19
N THR A 59 2.34 -9.47 2.90
CA THR A 59 2.18 -8.58 1.75
C THR A 59 2.62 -7.14 2.07
N VAL A 60 2.95 -6.39 1.02
CA VAL A 60 3.15 -4.93 1.05
C VAL A 60 2.34 -4.33 -0.09
N GLU A 61 1.18 -3.73 0.23
CA GLU A 61 0.12 -3.44 -0.75
C GLU A 61 -0.46 -2.01 -0.65
N PRO A 62 0.35 -0.94 -0.76
CA PRO A 62 -0.18 0.42 -0.76
C PRO A 62 -1.13 0.67 -1.94
N GLY A 63 -2.20 1.42 -1.67
CA GLY A 63 -3.20 1.80 -2.68
C GLY A 63 -3.63 3.25 -2.60
N LEU A 64 -4.10 3.79 -3.73
CA LEU A 64 -4.75 5.10 -3.83
C LEU A 64 -5.96 4.98 -4.74
N TYR A 65 -7.12 5.34 -4.21
CA TYR A 65 -8.40 5.23 -4.90
C TYR A 65 -9.14 6.55 -4.85
N VAL A 66 -9.52 7.06 -6.02
CA VAL A 66 -10.30 8.28 -6.16
C VAL A 66 -11.68 7.90 -6.71
N ALA A 67 -12.71 7.98 -5.85
CA ALA A 67 -14.06 7.64 -6.26
C ALA A 67 -14.51 8.49 -7.47
N PRO A 68 -15.28 7.93 -8.44
CA PRO A 68 -15.73 8.66 -9.62
C PRO A 68 -16.55 9.92 -9.31
N ASP A 69 -17.27 9.91 -8.20
CA ASP A 69 -18.14 10.99 -7.72
C ASP A 69 -17.47 11.89 -6.67
N ASN A 70 -16.16 11.74 -6.43
CA ASN A 70 -15.44 12.59 -5.50
C ASN A 70 -15.28 14.02 -6.06
N THR A 71 -16.22 14.90 -5.71
CA THR A 71 -16.25 16.29 -6.17
C THR A 71 -15.25 17.21 -5.45
N SER A 72 -14.55 16.74 -4.41
CA SER A 72 -13.55 17.55 -3.70
C SER A 72 -12.20 17.64 -4.44
N VAL A 73 -11.98 16.75 -5.42
CA VAL A 73 -10.78 16.71 -6.26
C VAL A 73 -11.05 17.14 -7.70
N ASP A 74 -9.98 17.47 -8.42
CA ASP A 74 -10.04 17.79 -9.85
C ASP A 74 -10.60 16.62 -10.67
N ALA A 75 -11.41 16.92 -11.69
CA ALA A 75 -12.11 15.90 -12.48
C ALA A 75 -11.17 14.88 -13.15
N LYS A 76 -9.94 15.29 -13.49
CA LYS A 76 -8.91 14.42 -14.09
C LYS A 76 -8.48 13.24 -13.21
N TRP A 77 -8.69 13.33 -11.89
CA TRP A 77 -8.30 12.28 -10.95
C TRP A 77 -9.41 11.26 -10.68
N ARG A 78 -10.66 11.59 -10.98
CA ARG A 78 -11.84 10.80 -10.59
C ARG A 78 -11.87 9.46 -11.32
N GLY A 79 -12.19 8.40 -10.59
CA GLY A 79 -12.29 7.03 -11.12
C GLY A 79 -10.96 6.30 -11.25
N ILE A 80 -9.84 6.89 -10.82
CA ILE A 80 -8.54 6.23 -10.82
C ILE A 80 -8.38 5.44 -9.52
N GLY A 81 -8.09 4.14 -9.64
CA GLY A 81 -7.72 3.27 -8.53
C GLY A 81 -6.45 2.50 -8.87
N ILE A 82 -5.45 2.60 -8.01
CA ILE A 82 -4.13 1.98 -8.21
C ILE A 82 -3.73 1.29 -6.92
N ARG A 83 -3.30 0.03 -7.01
CA ARG A 83 -2.60 -0.71 -5.95
C ARG A 83 -1.43 -1.45 -6.59
N ILE A 84 -0.28 -1.41 -5.93
CA ILE A 84 0.91 -2.18 -6.30
C ILE A 84 1.27 -3.01 -5.08
N GLU A 85 1.40 -4.31 -5.27
CA GLU A 85 1.49 -5.27 -4.16
C GLU A 85 2.61 -6.28 -4.42
N ASP A 86 3.38 -6.55 -3.37
CA ASP A 86 4.43 -7.55 -3.36
C ASP A 86 4.32 -8.47 -2.13
N ASP A 87 4.76 -9.71 -2.31
CA ASP A 87 4.95 -10.67 -1.22
C ASP A 87 6.40 -10.60 -0.72
N VAL A 88 6.58 -10.51 0.59
CA VAL A 88 7.90 -10.41 1.21
C VAL A 88 8.08 -11.41 2.35
N VAL A 89 9.32 -11.87 2.53
CA VAL A 89 9.74 -12.69 3.67
C VAL A 89 10.81 -11.96 4.44
N VAL A 90 10.64 -11.84 5.75
CA VAL A 90 11.61 -11.23 6.65
C VAL A 90 12.87 -12.10 6.71
N THR A 91 14.04 -11.47 6.58
CA THR A 91 15.36 -12.10 6.70
C THR A 91 16.11 -11.53 7.90
N LYS A 92 17.30 -12.06 8.20
CA LYS A 92 18.11 -11.56 9.33
C LYS A 92 18.57 -10.11 9.11
N GLU A 93 18.76 -9.71 7.86
CA GLU A 93 19.28 -8.40 7.47
C GLU A 93 18.21 -7.45 6.89
N GLY A 94 16.95 -7.88 6.80
CA GLY A 94 15.87 -7.08 6.22
C GLY A 94 14.71 -7.94 5.71
N CYS A 95 14.43 -7.89 4.42
CA CYS A 95 13.45 -8.76 3.77
C CYS A 95 13.92 -9.19 2.38
N ARG A 96 13.29 -10.26 1.86
CA ARG A 96 13.39 -10.70 0.47
C ARG A 96 12.03 -10.53 -0.19
N VAL A 97 11.98 -9.86 -1.32
CA VAL A 97 10.78 -9.75 -2.17
C VAL A 97 10.67 -11.01 -3.03
N LEU A 98 9.51 -11.67 -3.02
CA LEU A 98 9.28 -12.91 -3.78
C LEU A 98 8.66 -12.64 -5.15
N THR A 99 7.99 -11.51 -5.32
CA THR A 99 7.19 -11.12 -6.49
C THR A 99 7.90 -10.12 -7.39
N GLU A 100 9.18 -9.84 -7.17
CA GLU A 100 9.93 -8.82 -7.93
C GLU A 100 10.05 -9.10 -9.43
N ALA A 101 9.75 -10.31 -9.88
CA ALA A 101 9.89 -10.73 -11.28
C ALA A 101 8.85 -10.08 -12.21
N VAL A 102 7.71 -9.62 -11.70
CA VAL A 102 6.74 -8.85 -12.50
C VAL A 102 7.11 -7.36 -12.44
N PRO A 103 7.26 -6.68 -13.59
CA PRO A 103 7.65 -5.27 -13.59
C PRO A 103 6.56 -4.39 -12.98
N LYS A 104 7.00 -3.36 -12.26
CA LYS A 104 6.11 -2.39 -11.58
C LYS A 104 6.46 -0.94 -11.85
N THR A 105 7.54 -0.68 -12.59
CA THR A 105 7.88 0.69 -13.02
C THR A 105 7.11 1.04 -14.29
N ILE A 106 6.80 2.33 -14.46
CA ILE A 106 6.08 2.83 -15.65
C ILE A 106 6.78 2.40 -16.94
N PRO A 107 8.11 2.60 -17.12
CA PRO A 107 8.76 2.25 -18.40
C PRO A 107 8.76 0.76 -18.69
N GLU A 108 8.93 -0.10 -17.67
CA GLU A 108 8.95 -1.55 -17.86
C GLU A 108 7.56 -2.10 -18.20
N ILE A 109 6.50 -1.57 -17.57
CA ILE A 109 5.12 -1.94 -17.90
C ILE A 109 4.79 -1.49 -19.32
N GLU A 110 5.08 -0.24 -19.67
CA GLU A 110 4.82 0.29 -21.01
C GLU A 110 5.58 -0.48 -22.09
N ALA A 111 6.84 -0.85 -21.83
CA ALA A 111 7.63 -1.69 -22.73
C ALA A 111 7.03 -3.09 -22.90
N LEU A 112 6.67 -3.75 -21.78
CA LEU A 112 6.08 -5.10 -21.81
C LEU A 112 4.75 -5.13 -22.57
N MET A 113 3.93 -4.07 -22.49
CA MET A 113 2.65 -3.99 -23.20
C MET A 113 2.77 -3.62 -24.68
N ALA A 114 3.92 -3.10 -25.12
CA ALA A 114 4.15 -2.69 -26.49
C ALA A 114 4.56 -3.84 -27.42
N ASP A 115 5.01 -4.96 -26.85
CA ASP A 115 5.37 -6.21 -27.54
C ASP A 115 4.14 -7.04 -27.96
#